data_AF-A0A6B3FMV7-F1
#
_entry.id   AF-A0A6B3FMV7-F1
#
_cell.length_a   1.000
_cell.length_b   1.000
_cell.length_c   1.000
_cell.angle_alpha   90.00
_cell.angle_beta   90.00
_cell.angle_gamma   90.00
#
_symmetry.space_group_name_H-M   'P 1'
#
loop_
_entity.id
_entity.type
_entity.pdbx_description
1 polymer ?
#
loop_
_entity_poly.entity_id
_entity_poly.type
_entity_poly.pdbx_seq_one_letter_code
_entity_poly.pdbx_strand_id
1 'polypeptide(L)' 'VHVSDAQAAVDLLRSELRPGDVVLVKASRSVGLEKVAQALLENSTEGEVAGR' A
#
# COMPACT_ATOMS: atom_id res chain seq x y z
N VAL A 1 7.79 5.22 11.86
CA VAL A 1 8.92 5.43 10.93
C VAL A 1 8.48 6.44 9.88
N HIS A 2 9.32 7.41 9.53
CA HIS A 2 9.07 8.31 8.39
C HIS A 2 9.99 7.88 7.24
N VAL A 3 9.48 7.96 6.02
CA VAL A 3 10.23 7.66 4.79
C VAL A 3 10.24 8.88 3.87
N SER A 4 11.20 8.94 2.94
CA SER A 4 11.43 10.08 2.07
C SER A 4 10.35 10.25 1.00
N ASP A 5 9.77 9.15 0.51
CA ASP A 5 8.88 9.15 -0.65
C ASP A 5 8.02 7.87 -0.72
N ALA A 6 7.16 7.80 -1.73
CA ALA A 6 6.23 6.70 -1.95
C ALA A 6 6.95 5.37 -2.29
N GLN A 7 8.10 5.40 -2.97
CA GLN A 7 8.81 4.16 -3.31
C GLN A 7 9.44 3.56 -2.06
N ALA A 8 10.08 4.38 -1.23
CA ALA A 8 10.61 3.94 0.05
C ALA A 8 9.50 3.40 0.98
N ALA A 9 8.29 3.98 0.92
CA ALA A 9 7.14 3.44 1.64
C ALA A 9 6.73 2.05 1.13
N VAL A 10 6.69 1.84 -0.19
CA VAL A 10 6.36 0.54 -0.81
C VAL A 10 7.37 -0.52 -0.40
N ASP A 11 8.67 -0.21 -0.47
CA ASP A 11 9.73 -1.16 -0.15
C ASP A 11 9.66 -1.59 1.32
N LEU A 12 9.46 -0.62 2.23
CA LEU A 12 9.25 -0.91 3.65
C LEU A 12 8.00 -1.78 3.86
N LEU A 13 6.85 -1.40 3.29
CA LEU A 13 5.60 -2.13 3.48
C LEU A 13 5.68 -3.56 2.93
N ARG A 14 6.32 -3.78 1.78
CA ARG A 14 6.51 -5.13 1.23
C ARG A 14 7.35 -6.05 2.12
N SER A 15 8.24 -5.49 2.94
CA SER A 15 9.06 -6.26 3.88
C SER A 15 8.33 -6.60 5.19
N GLU A 16 7.30 -5.83 5.55
CA GLU A 16 6.61 -5.94 6.83
C GLU A 16 5.25 -6.64 6.75
N LEU A 17 4.54 -6.46 5.62
CA LEU A 17 3.17 -6.94 5.44
C LEU A 17 3.10 -8.45 5.22
N ARG A 18 2.03 -9.04 5.74
CA ARG A 18 1.67 -10.46 5.61
C ARG A 18 0.28 -10.61 4.99
N PRO A 19 -0.05 -11.79 4.43
CA PRO A 19 -1.41 -12.06 3.98
C PRO A 19 -2.44 -11.84 5.10
N GLY A 20 -3.50 -11.10 4.79
CA GLY A 20 -4.57 -10.75 5.74
C GLY A 20 -4.39 -9.40 6.45
N ASP A 21 -3.22 -8.75 6.32
CA ASP A 21 -3.02 -7.40 6.85
C ASP A 21 -3.86 -6.36 6.08
N VAL A 22 -4.29 -5.32 6.78
CA VAL A 22 -5.07 -4.21 6.21
C VAL A 22 -4.26 -2.93 6.26
N VAL A 23 -4.16 -2.24 5.12
CA VAL A 23 -3.42 -0.99 4.98
C VAL A 23 -4.37 0.17 4.66
N LEU A 24 -4.38 1.20 5.49
CA LEU A 24 -5.05 2.46 5.20
C LEU A 24 -4.08 3.45 4.54
N VAL A 25 -4.37 3.84 3.30
CA VAL A 25 -3.62 4.88 2.59
C VAL A 25 -4.41 6.20 2.65
N LYS A 26 -3.76 7.27 3.14
CA LYS A 26 -4.41 8.58 3.26
C LYS A 26 -3.44 9.72 2.98
N ALA A 27 -3.78 10.54 2.00
CA ALA A 27 -3.18 11.85 1.77
C ALA A 27 -4.14 12.73 0.94
N SER A 28 -3.83 14.02 0.82
CA SER A 28 -4.43 14.87 -0.21
C SER A 28 -4.01 14.37 -1.60
N ARG A 29 -4.86 14.53 -2.63
CA ARG A 29 -4.56 14.06 -4.00
C ARG A 29 -3.24 14.58 -4.56
N SER A 30 -2.86 15.82 -4.22
CA SER A 30 -1.60 16.42 -4.67
C SER A 30 -0.35 15.70 -4.17
N VAL A 31 -0.46 14.89 -3.10
CA VAL A 31 0.64 14.11 -2.54
C VAL A 31 0.88 12.83 -3.35
N GLY A 32 -0.12 12.33 -4.08
CA GLY A 32 0.04 11.17 -4.97
C GLY A 32 0.24 9.83 -4.25
N LEU A 33 -0.21 9.72 -2.99
CA LEU A 33 0.03 8.52 -2.16
C LEU A 33 -0.77 7.30 -2.63
N GLU A 34 -1.77 7.48 -3.50
CA GLU A 34 -2.50 6.40 -4.17
C GLU A 34 -1.58 5.43 -4.93
N LYS A 35 -0.40 5.89 -5.37
CA LYS A 35 0.62 5.05 -6.02
C LYS A 35 1.12 3.93 -5.11
N VAL A 36 1.15 4.16 -3.79
CA VAL A 36 1.53 3.12 -2.82
C VAL A 36 0.49 2.00 -2.81
N ALA A 37 -0.81 2.36 -2.78
CA ALA A 37 -1.88 1.38 -2.81
C ALA A 37 -1.84 0.57 -4.11
N GLN A 38 -1.66 1.23 -5.25
CA GLN A 38 -1.54 0.58 -6.56
C GLN A 38 -0.39 -0.44 -6.58
N ALA A 39 0.81 -0.04 -6.14
CA ALA A 39 1.99 -0.90 -6.13
C ALA A 39 1.87 -2.12 -5.18
N LEU A 40 1.09 -2.03 -4.11
CA LEU A 40 0.80 -3.16 -3.21
C LEU A 40 -0.21 -4.14 -3.83
N LEU A 41 -1.20 -3.62 -4.56
CA LEU A 41 -2.21 -4.42 -5.25
C LEU A 41 -1.65 -5.13 -6.49
N GLU A 42 -0.74 -4.52 -7.25
CA GLU A 42 -0.09 -5.14 -8.42
C GLU A 42 0.66 -6.44 -8.09
N ASN A 43 1.17 -6.56 -6.86
CA ASN A 43 1.86 -7.76 -6.38
C ASN A 43 0.92 -8.77 -5.69
N SER A 44 -0.35 -8.40 -5.49
CA SER A 44 -1.34 -9.25 -4.86
C SER A 44 -2.15 -9.91 -5.96
N THR A 45 -1.88 -11.18 -6.27
CA THR A 45 -2.79 -11.98 -7.10
C THR A 45 -4.16 -12.02 -6.41
N GLU A 46 -5.12 -11.27 -6.97
CA GLU A 46 -6.53 -11.17 -6.58
C GLU A 46 -6.84 -11.48 -5.11
N GLY A 47 -6.66 -10.48 -4.24
CA GLY A 47 -7.29 -10.47 -2.93
C GLY A 47 -8.80 -10.29 -3.11
N GLU A 48 -9.58 -11.35 -2.90
CA GLU A 48 -11.04 -11.27 -2.82
C GLU A 48 -11.44 -10.19 -1.81
N VAL A 49 -12.21 -9.20 -2.27
CA VAL A 49 -12.85 -8.22 -1.39
C VAL A 49 -14.03 -8.93 -0.71
N ALA A 50 -13.75 -9.64 0.39
CA ALA A 50 -14.78 -10.18 1.26
C ALA A 50 -15.39 -9.04 2.09
N GLY A 51 -16.28 -8.27 1.45
CA GLY A 51 -16.98 -7.15 2.05
C GLY A 51 -18.23 -6.80 1.25
N ARG A 52 -19.18 -7.74 1.21
CA ARG A 52 -20.62 -7.45 0.99
C ARG A 52 -21.33 -7.44 2.33
#